data_AF-A0A7X3T6H7-F1
#
_entry.id   AF-A0A7X3T6H7-F1
#
_cell.length_a   1.000
_cell.length_b   1.000
_cell.length_c   1.000
_cell.angle_alpha   90.00
_cell.angle_beta   90.00
_cell.angle_gamma   90.00
#
_symmetry.space_group_name_H-M   'P 1'
#
loop_
_entity.id
_entity.type
_entity.pdbx_description
1 polymer ?
#
loop_
_entity_poly.entity_id
_entity_poly.type
_entity_poly.pdbx_seq_one_letter_code
_entity_poly.pdbx_strand_id
1 'polypeptide(L)'
;MREYIAKRYAHASKSFDTTHPLAEAIKKGWQERSPVDCLVISPDFELKGKLALNKYLFGGHGLEGGRTAAENYRLFLIEAVEGKYPGFNTDNSFAYLLGEEEDTPQQDSPFKPFLTDLTVILNPTQPTLEVLDILRIPETGSQDSTIVTIDATAFEKGGVLTIDIRVGSAELSGSFYLYDSDIEFPTERGLRYYHSFANATDIPSGGTGQITYPFYRSQVFKLVIASAERVDDEASVNAFQARISVEPAETSR
;
A
#
# COMPACT_ATOMS: atom_id res chain seq x y z
N MET A 1 -31.38 4.40 17.48
CA MET A 1 -31.70 5.04 16.18
C MET A 1 -32.25 6.46 16.33
N ARG A 2 -33.29 6.71 17.16
CA ARG A 2 -33.85 8.08 17.37
C ARG A 2 -32.88 9.09 18.00
N GLU A 3 -32.02 8.66 18.93
CA GLU A 3 -31.02 9.55 19.54
C GLU A 3 -29.88 9.97 18.60
N TYR A 4 -29.45 9.10 17.69
CA TYR A 4 -28.43 9.43 16.68
C TYR A 4 -28.94 10.52 15.73
N ILE A 5 -30.19 10.39 15.29
CA ILE A 5 -30.85 11.39 14.45
C ILE A 5 -31.00 12.71 15.21
N ALA A 6 -31.44 12.67 16.48
CA ALA A 6 -31.57 13.86 17.32
C ALA A 6 -30.21 14.55 17.56
N LYS A 7 -29.13 13.80 17.80
CA LYS A 7 -27.76 14.35 17.93
C LYS A 7 -27.25 14.98 16.63
N ARG A 8 -27.61 14.42 15.47
CA ARG A 8 -27.28 14.97 14.13
C ARG A 8 -27.99 16.30 13.83
N TYR A 9 -29.19 16.51 14.39
CA TYR A 9 -29.93 17.78 14.27
C TYR A 9 -29.56 18.80 15.36
N ALA A 10 -29.15 18.35 16.55
CA ALA A 10 -28.82 19.21 17.69
C ALA A 10 -27.42 19.82 17.61
N HIS A 11 -26.44 19.07 17.14
CA HIS A 11 -25.25 19.69 16.56
C HIS A 11 -25.67 20.20 15.20
N ALA A 12 -25.55 21.50 14.93
CA ALA A 12 -25.55 22.00 13.57
C ALA A 12 -24.50 21.18 12.80
N SER A 13 -24.94 20.10 12.13
CA SER A 13 -24.11 19.37 11.22
C SER A 13 -23.62 20.45 10.28
N LYS A 14 -22.31 20.77 10.29
CA LYS A 14 -21.72 21.38 9.10
C LYS A 14 -22.17 20.45 7.99
N SER A 15 -23.12 20.90 7.18
CA SER A 15 -23.63 20.12 6.06
C SER A 15 -22.39 19.62 5.36
N PHE A 16 -22.23 18.30 5.25
CA PHE A 16 -21.14 17.75 4.47
C PHE A 16 -21.19 18.48 3.13
N ASP A 17 -20.15 19.26 2.82
CA ASP A 17 -20.17 20.11 1.65
C ASP A 17 -20.11 19.19 0.45
N THR A 18 -21.30 18.88 -0.07
CA THR A 18 -21.45 17.96 -1.16
C THR A 18 -20.84 18.50 -2.45
N THR A 19 -20.51 19.79 -2.51
CA THR A 19 -19.88 20.46 -3.65
C THR A 19 -18.35 20.47 -3.55
N HIS A 20 -17.79 20.04 -2.42
CA HIS A 20 -16.35 19.90 -2.26
C HIS A 20 -15.81 18.89 -3.29
N PRO A 21 -14.66 19.14 -3.95
CA PRO A 21 -14.13 18.23 -4.98
C PRO A 21 -13.97 16.77 -4.50
N LEU A 22 -13.52 16.55 -3.26
CA LEU A 22 -13.49 15.22 -2.64
C LEU A 22 -14.88 14.56 -2.56
N ALA A 23 -15.91 15.32 -2.18
CA ALA A 23 -17.27 14.80 -2.07
C ALA A 23 -17.82 14.40 -3.45
N GLU A 24 -17.52 15.20 -4.48
CA GLU A 24 -17.87 14.89 -5.88
C GLU A 24 -17.12 13.65 -6.39
N ALA A 25 -15.83 13.51 -6.07
CA ALA A 25 -15.05 12.32 -6.40
C ALA A 25 -15.63 11.05 -5.77
N ILE A 26 -16.01 11.11 -4.49
CA ILE A 26 -16.65 9.99 -3.77
C ILE A 26 -17.98 9.64 -4.42
N LYS A 27 -18.86 10.62 -4.67
CA LYS A 27 -20.15 10.40 -5.34
C LYS A 27 -20.00 9.76 -6.72
N LYS A 28 -19.02 10.21 -7.51
CA LYS A 28 -18.72 9.67 -8.84
C LYS A 28 -18.24 8.22 -8.80
N GLY A 29 -17.49 7.89 -7.74
CA GLY A 29 -16.97 6.54 -7.51
C GLY A 29 -18.02 5.58 -6.97
N TRP A 30 -19.00 6.09 -6.25
CA TRP A 30 -20.01 5.27 -5.57
C TRP A 30 -20.90 4.52 -6.56
N GLN A 31 -21.00 3.21 -6.38
CA GLN A 31 -21.90 2.35 -7.14
C GLN A 31 -23.20 2.14 -6.37
N GLU A 32 -24.32 2.36 -7.07
CA GLU A 32 -25.65 2.16 -6.50
C GLU A 32 -25.81 0.73 -5.94
N ARG A 33 -26.32 0.61 -4.71
CA ARG A 33 -26.50 -0.65 -3.95
C ARG A 33 -25.21 -1.36 -3.55
N SER A 34 -24.05 -0.74 -3.69
CA SER A 34 -22.82 -1.22 -3.06
C SER A 34 -22.75 -0.68 -1.61
N PRO A 35 -22.67 -1.56 -0.60
CA PRO A 35 -22.58 -1.14 0.79
C PRO A 35 -21.23 -0.50 1.12
N VAL A 36 -20.17 -0.83 0.37
CA VAL A 36 -18.81 -0.28 0.49
C VAL A 36 -18.15 -0.29 -0.89
N ASP A 37 -17.51 0.81 -1.27
CA ASP A 37 -16.63 0.87 -2.45
C ASP A 37 -15.21 1.25 -2.02
N CYS A 38 -14.20 0.59 -2.59
CA CYS A 38 -12.82 1.05 -2.46
C CYS A 38 -12.57 2.11 -3.53
N LEU A 39 -12.10 3.29 -3.11
CA LEU A 39 -11.79 4.40 -4.00
C LEU A 39 -10.31 4.76 -3.88
N VAL A 40 -9.65 4.99 -5.00
CA VAL A 40 -8.34 5.64 -5.03
C VAL A 40 -8.56 7.05 -5.53
N ILE A 41 -8.24 8.05 -4.72
CA ILE A 41 -8.44 9.47 -5.02
C ILE A 41 -7.09 10.19 -4.87
N SER A 42 -6.70 10.98 -5.87
CA SER A 42 -5.47 11.75 -5.83
C SER A 42 -5.57 12.93 -4.84
N PRO A 43 -4.45 13.55 -4.45
CA PRO A 43 -4.46 14.78 -3.65
C PRO A 43 -5.25 15.94 -4.29
N ASP A 44 -5.34 15.98 -5.62
CA ASP A 44 -6.13 16.95 -6.38
C ASP A 44 -7.62 16.56 -6.50
N PHE A 45 -8.05 15.59 -5.68
CA PHE A 45 -9.41 15.06 -5.65
C PHE A 45 -9.87 14.40 -6.96
N GLU A 46 -8.93 13.90 -7.75
CA GLU A 46 -9.25 13.13 -8.95
C GLU A 46 -9.48 11.67 -8.57
N LEU A 47 -10.62 11.10 -8.98
CA LEU A 47 -10.88 9.67 -8.78
C LEU A 47 -10.04 8.84 -9.77
N LYS A 48 -9.06 8.11 -9.23
CA LYS A 48 -8.10 7.29 -9.98
C LYS A 48 -8.47 5.81 -10.06
N GLY A 49 -9.37 5.32 -9.21
CA GLY A 49 -9.86 3.94 -9.26
C GLY A 49 -11.10 3.79 -8.41
N LYS A 50 -12.00 2.88 -8.82
CA LYS A 50 -13.16 2.49 -8.01
C LYS A 50 -13.38 0.99 -8.07
N LEU A 51 -13.68 0.38 -6.94
CA LEU A 51 -13.94 -1.06 -6.83
C LEU A 51 -15.16 -1.32 -5.96
N ALA A 52 -16.21 -1.89 -6.56
CA ALA A 52 -17.39 -2.29 -5.83
C ALA A 52 -17.15 -3.63 -5.13
N LEU A 53 -17.20 -3.63 -3.80
CA LEU A 53 -16.87 -4.80 -2.95
C LEU A 53 -17.65 -6.05 -3.39
N ASN A 54 -18.96 -5.88 -3.63
CA ASN A 54 -19.87 -6.97 -3.98
C ASN A 54 -19.58 -7.63 -5.33
N LYS A 55 -18.99 -6.89 -6.28
CA LYS A 55 -18.68 -7.42 -7.61
C LYS A 55 -17.37 -8.17 -7.62
N TYR A 56 -16.44 -7.84 -6.73
CA TYR A 56 -15.04 -8.27 -6.87
C TYR A 56 -14.52 -9.14 -5.73
N LEU A 57 -14.93 -8.90 -4.48
CA LEU A 57 -14.49 -9.76 -3.36
C LEU A 57 -15.35 -11.02 -3.22
N PHE A 58 -16.63 -10.96 -3.64
CA PHE A 58 -17.59 -12.04 -3.42
C PHE A 58 -18.09 -12.71 -4.72
N GLY A 59 -17.89 -12.07 -5.87
CA GLY A 59 -18.34 -12.56 -7.17
C GLY A 59 -17.32 -13.45 -7.87
N GLY A 60 -17.10 -14.67 -7.40
CA GLY A 60 -16.56 -15.75 -8.26
C GLY A 60 -15.07 -16.11 -8.18
N HIS A 61 -14.31 -15.66 -7.18
CA HIS A 61 -12.87 -15.98 -7.07
C HIS A 61 -12.51 -17.00 -5.97
N GLY A 62 -13.51 -17.68 -5.41
CA GLY A 62 -13.35 -18.79 -4.46
C GLY A 62 -13.28 -20.18 -5.11
N LEU A 63 -13.00 -20.28 -6.40
CA LEU A 63 -12.82 -21.57 -7.10
C LEU A 63 -11.32 -21.85 -7.28
N GLU A 64 -10.95 -23.12 -7.05
CA GLU A 64 -9.58 -23.65 -7.07
C GLU A 64 -8.70 -22.99 -8.17
N GLY A 65 -7.62 -22.32 -7.74
CA GLY A 65 -6.62 -21.73 -8.63
C GLY A 65 -6.73 -20.22 -8.92
N GLY A 66 -7.71 -19.51 -8.33
CA GLY A 66 -7.86 -18.06 -8.47
C GLY A 66 -6.99 -17.20 -7.53
N ARG A 67 -6.83 -15.91 -7.85
CA ARG A 67 -6.20 -14.91 -6.96
C ARG A 67 -7.07 -14.63 -5.73
N THR A 68 -6.42 -14.42 -4.59
CA THR A 68 -7.04 -14.02 -3.32
C THR A 68 -7.62 -12.61 -3.39
N ALA A 69 -8.56 -12.29 -2.49
CA ALA A 69 -9.10 -10.94 -2.29
C ALA A 69 -8.00 -9.89 -2.08
N ALA A 70 -6.93 -10.25 -1.36
CA ALA A 70 -5.80 -9.37 -1.09
C ALA A 70 -4.99 -9.06 -2.35
N GLU A 71 -4.69 -10.07 -3.17
CA GLU A 71 -3.98 -9.88 -4.45
C GLU A 71 -4.79 -9.03 -5.43
N ASN A 72 -6.10 -9.26 -5.46
CA ASN A 72 -7.05 -8.48 -6.24
C ASN A 72 -7.08 -7.00 -5.82
N TYR A 73 -7.08 -6.75 -4.51
CA TYR A 73 -6.98 -5.39 -3.99
C TYR A 73 -5.63 -4.74 -4.31
N ARG A 74 -4.52 -5.47 -4.18
CA ARG A 74 -3.18 -4.99 -4.53
C ARG A 74 -3.10 -4.55 -5.99
N LEU A 75 -3.61 -5.36 -6.92
CA LEU A 75 -3.61 -5.02 -8.35
C LEU A 75 -4.45 -3.77 -8.65
N PHE A 76 -5.63 -3.67 -8.05
CA PHE A 76 -6.46 -2.47 -8.13
C PHE A 76 -5.69 -1.20 -7.73
N LEU A 77 -4.92 -1.26 -6.64
CA LEU A 77 -4.12 -0.12 -6.19
C LEU A 77 -3.02 0.25 -7.20
N ILE A 78 -2.28 -0.74 -7.69
CA ILE A 78 -1.19 -0.53 -8.65
C ILE A 78 -1.73 0.11 -9.93
N GLU A 79 -2.80 -0.42 -10.51
CA GLU A 79 -3.38 0.09 -11.75
C GLU A 79 -3.95 1.50 -11.60
N ALA A 80 -4.60 1.79 -10.47
CA ALA A 80 -5.12 3.14 -10.20
C ALA A 80 -3.99 4.16 -10.18
N VAL A 81 -2.87 3.79 -9.58
CA VAL A 81 -1.71 4.66 -9.44
C VAL A 81 -0.90 4.78 -10.73
N GLU A 82 -0.86 3.73 -11.56
CA GLU A 82 -0.34 3.78 -12.94
C GLU A 82 -1.25 4.58 -13.90
N GLY A 83 -2.39 5.10 -13.42
CA GLY A 83 -3.31 5.89 -14.24
C GLY A 83 -4.13 5.06 -15.24
N LYS A 84 -4.33 3.76 -14.96
CA LYS A 84 -5.15 2.85 -15.78
C LYS A 84 -6.65 2.93 -15.46
N TYR A 85 -7.03 3.68 -14.42
CA TYR A 85 -8.42 3.90 -14.02
C TYR A 85 -9.23 2.59 -13.84
N PRO A 86 -8.81 1.67 -12.96
CA PRO A 86 -9.50 0.40 -12.74
C PRO A 86 -10.93 0.63 -12.24
N GLY A 87 -11.86 -0.18 -12.77
CA GLY A 87 -13.30 -0.13 -12.47
C GLY A 87 -14.09 1.00 -13.14
N PHE A 88 -13.49 1.76 -14.07
CA PHE A 88 -14.21 2.77 -14.85
C PHE A 88 -14.84 2.24 -16.15
N ASN A 89 -14.26 1.23 -16.80
CA ASN A 89 -14.85 0.59 -17.97
C ASN A 89 -15.56 -0.71 -17.56
N THR A 90 -16.61 -1.08 -18.30
CA THR A 90 -17.24 -2.42 -18.20
C THR A 90 -16.26 -3.54 -18.53
N ASP A 91 -15.29 -3.24 -19.40
CA ASP A 91 -14.29 -4.18 -19.93
C ASP A 91 -13.00 -4.19 -19.10
N ASN A 92 -12.80 -3.19 -18.23
CA ASN A 92 -11.73 -3.16 -17.21
C ASN A 92 -12.16 -3.93 -15.94
N SER A 93 -13.07 -4.89 -16.08
CA SER A 93 -12.93 -6.09 -15.26
C SER A 93 -11.55 -6.65 -15.57
N PHE A 94 -10.88 -7.27 -14.61
CA PHE A 94 -9.57 -7.87 -14.81
C PHE A 94 -9.61 -9.10 -15.77
N ALA A 95 -10.52 -9.11 -16.76
CA ALA A 95 -10.76 -10.13 -17.77
C ALA A 95 -9.53 -10.42 -18.62
N TYR A 96 -8.72 -9.42 -18.97
CA TYR A 96 -7.43 -9.64 -19.65
C TYR A 96 -6.42 -10.40 -18.77
N LEU A 97 -6.66 -10.55 -17.46
CA LEU A 97 -5.83 -11.35 -16.56
C LEU A 97 -6.34 -12.77 -16.34
N LEU A 98 -7.49 -13.13 -16.94
CA LEU A 98 -8.06 -14.48 -16.90
C LEU A 98 -7.72 -15.32 -18.16
N GLY A 99 -6.86 -14.80 -19.05
CA GLY A 99 -6.32 -15.59 -20.15
C GLY A 99 -7.26 -15.74 -21.35
N GLU A 100 -7.95 -14.68 -21.75
CA GLU A 100 -8.38 -14.55 -23.15
C GLU A 100 -7.57 -13.41 -23.79
N GLU A 101 -6.50 -13.80 -24.50
CA GLU A 101 -5.74 -12.92 -25.38
C GLU A 101 -6.65 -12.44 -26.51
N GLU A 102 -6.81 -11.12 -26.67
CA GLU A 102 -6.82 -10.52 -28.01
C GLU A 102 -6.08 -9.17 -27.94
N ASP A 103 -4.94 -9.13 -28.63
CA ASP A 103 -4.24 -7.97 -29.21
C ASP A 103 -4.50 -6.60 -28.57
N THR A 104 -3.84 -6.31 -27.45
CA THR A 104 -3.58 -4.90 -27.07
C THR A 104 -2.10 -4.60 -27.22
N PRO A 105 -1.72 -3.57 -28.02
CA PRO A 105 -0.33 -3.21 -28.21
C PRO A 105 0.27 -2.79 -26.87
N GLN A 106 1.43 -3.38 -26.57
CA GLN A 106 2.28 -3.08 -25.43
C GLN A 106 2.63 -1.59 -25.44
N GLN A 107 1.82 -0.77 -24.78
CA GLN A 107 2.13 0.63 -24.54
C GLN A 107 3.06 0.67 -23.34
N ASP A 108 4.37 0.76 -23.60
CA ASP A 108 5.38 1.09 -22.59
C ASP A 108 4.99 2.43 -21.94
N SER A 109 4.36 2.34 -20.77
CA SER A 109 4.06 3.51 -19.95
C SER A 109 5.38 4.08 -19.42
N PRO A 110 5.73 5.35 -19.68
CA PRO A 110 6.95 5.98 -19.19
C PRO A 110 6.92 6.26 -17.67
N PHE A 111 5.85 5.87 -16.97
CA PHE A 111 5.72 5.98 -15.53
C PHE A 111 5.52 4.59 -14.91
N LYS A 112 6.60 3.95 -14.48
CA LYS A 112 6.58 2.94 -13.41
C LYS A 112 7.30 3.45 -12.15
N PRO A 113 6.76 4.47 -11.44
CA PRO A 113 7.32 4.87 -10.15
C PRO A 113 7.03 3.87 -9.01
N PHE A 114 6.22 2.83 -9.25
CA PHE A 114 5.82 1.83 -8.26
C PHE A 114 6.33 0.44 -8.68
N LEU A 115 7.19 -0.14 -7.85
CA LEU A 115 7.76 -1.46 -8.10
C LEU A 115 6.76 -2.55 -7.67
N THR A 116 6.43 -3.46 -8.60
CA THR A 116 5.63 -4.68 -8.33
C THR A 116 6.46 -5.76 -7.67
N ASP A 117 7.77 -5.75 -7.91
CA ASP A 117 8.76 -6.56 -7.24
C ASP A 117 9.24 -5.78 -6.03
N LEU A 118 9.23 -6.39 -4.84
CA LEU A 118 9.59 -5.71 -3.60
C LEU A 118 11.11 -5.52 -3.47
N THR A 119 11.77 -5.02 -4.53
CA THR A 119 13.20 -4.74 -4.61
C THR A 119 13.41 -3.34 -5.18
N VAL A 120 14.01 -2.47 -4.38
CA VAL A 120 14.20 -1.05 -4.63
C VAL A 120 15.69 -0.82 -4.81
N ILE A 121 16.12 -0.49 -6.03
CA ILE A 121 17.53 -0.24 -6.33
C ILE A 121 17.75 1.28 -6.40
N LEU A 122 18.49 1.81 -5.43
CA LEU A 122 18.80 3.23 -5.33
C LEU A 122 20.23 3.49 -5.80
N ASN A 123 20.42 4.61 -6.48
CA ASN A 123 21.75 5.07 -6.89
C ASN A 123 21.80 6.60 -6.93
N PRO A 124 22.97 7.23 -7.11
CA PRO A 124 23.07 8.69 -7.11
C PRO A 124 22.24 9.40 -8.19
N THR A 125 21.91 8.74 -9.31
CA THR A 125 21.06 9.31 -10.37
C THR A 125 19.57 9.12 -10.10
N GLN A 126 19.21 8.12 -9.30
CA GLN A 126 17.87 7.84 -8.83
C GLN A 126 17.93 7.54 -7.32
N PRO A 127 18.14 8.57 -6.48
CA PRO A 127 18.33 8.40 -5.05
C PRO A 127 17.00 8.21 -4.32
N THR A 128 15.87 8.16 -5.03
CA THR A 128 14.53 8.06 -4.47
C THR A 128 13.64 7.19 -5.35
N LEU A 129 12.89 6.30 -4.71
CA LEU A 129 11.87 5.45 -5.32
C LEU A 129 10.67 5.31 -4.39
N GLU A 130 9.51 5.01 -4.96
CA GLU A 130 8.29 4.75 -4.19
C GLU A 130 7.85 3.30 -4.33
N VAL A 131 7.34 2.75 -3.24
CA VAL A 131 6.73 1.42 -3.18
C VAL A 131 5.30 1.60 -2.73
N LEU A 132 4.38 0.91 -3.40
CA LEU A 132 2.99 0.79 -3.01
C LEU A 132 2.67 -0.70 -2.93
N ASP A 133 2.29 -1.15 -1.75
CA ASP A 133 1.85 -2.53 -1.55
C ASP A 133 0.80 -2.59 -0.44
N ILE A 134 0.42 -3.82 -0.07
CA ILE A 134 -0.55 -4.10 0.97
C ILE A 134 0.15 -4.68 2.20
N LEU A 135 -0.46 -4.42 3.35
CA LEU A 135 -0.27 -5.18 4.57
C LEU A 135 -1.56 -5.94 4.88
N ARG A 136 -1.43 -7.15 5.41
CA ARG A 136 -2.55 -8.02 5.76
C ARG A 136 -2.27 -8.75 7.06
N ILE A 137 -3.32 -9.05 7.81
CA ILE A 137 -3.21 -10.04 8.90
C ILE A 137 -3.07 -11.40 8.21
N PRO A 138 -1.97 -12.15 8.44
CA PRO A 138 -1.83 -13.47 7.84
C PRO A 138 -2.90 -14.42 8.39
N GLU A 139 -3.32 -15.39 7.58
CA GLU A 139 -4.19 -16.48 8.04
C GLU A 139 -3.55 -17.20 9.24
N THR A 140 -4.38 -17.71 10.15
CA THR A 140 -3.93 -18.34 11.40
C THR A 140 -2.87 -19.43 11.12
N GLY A 141 -1.63 -19.17 11.54
CA GLY A 141 -0.49 -20.08 11.31
C GLY A 141 0.49 -19.67 10.19
N SER A 142 0.18 -18.63 9.41
CA SER A 142 1.10 -18.02 8.44
C SER A 142 1.83 -16.80 9.01
N GLN A 143 3.04 -16.55 8.51
CA GLN A 143 3.85 -15.36 8.80
C GLN A 143 4.26 -14.65 7.49
N ASP A 144 3.31 -14.49 6.57
CA ASP A 144 3.49 -13.73 5.34
C ASP A 144 3.70 -12.25 5.66
N SER A 145 4.94 -11.85 5.93
CA SER A 145 5.32 -10.44 5.99
C SER A 145 5.70 -9.98 4.59
N THR A 146 5.18 -8.82 4.19
CA THR A 146 5.70 -8.10 3.02
C THR A 146 7.12 -7.64 3.35
N ILE A 147 8.09 -7.97 2.51
CA ILE A 147 9.51 -7.58 2.69
C ILE A 147 9.95 -6.81 1.47
N VAL A 148 10.32 -5.54 1.65
CA VAL A 148 10.97 -4.70 0.63
C VAL A 148 12.48 -4.79 0.81
N THR A 149 13.16 -5.33 -0.20
CA THR A 149 14.63 -5.28 -0.30
C THR A 149 15.02 -3.91 -0.84
N ILE A 150 15.97 -3.24 -0.19
CA ILE A 150 16.48 -1.92 -0.58
C ILE A 150 17.97 -2.06 -0.87
N ASP A 151 18.34 -2.02 -2.14
CA ASP A 151 19.73 -2.02 -2.57
C ASP A 151 20.25 -0.58 -2.64
N ALA A 152 21.11 -0.23 -1.69
CA ALA A 152 21.82 1.05 -1.63
C ALA A 152 23.33 0.85 -1.89
N THR A 153 23.72 -0.23 -2.57
CA THR A 153 25.15 -0.57 -2.79
C THR A 153 25.88 0.45 -3.64
N ALA A 154 25.18 1.19 -4.49
CA ALA A 154 25.75 2.28 -5.29
C ALA A 154 26.24 3.49 -4.45
N PHE A 155 25.91 3.55 -3.16
CA PHE A 155 26.41 4.57 -2.22
C PHE A 155 27.61 4.02 -1.44
N GLU A 156 28.76 3.90 -2.11
CA GLU A 156 29.98 3.26 -1.55
C GLU A 156 30.48 3.86 -0.24
N LYS A 157 30.27 5.18 -0.07
CA LYS A 157 30.67 5.93 1.14
C LYS A 157 29.57 6.02 2.19
N GLY A 158 28.46 5.31 1.97
CA GLY A 158 27.28 5.41 2.80
C GLY A 158 26.47 6.69 2.55
N GLY A 159 25.60 6.98 3.50
CA GLY A 159 24.64 8.08 3.44
C GLY A 159 23.60 7.98 4.55
N VAL A 160 22.50 8.69 4.37
CA VAL A 160 21.32 8.61 5.24
C VAL A 160 20.16 8.04 4.44
N LEU A 161 19.70 6.85 4.83
CA LEU A 161 18.48 6.24 4.30
C LEU A 161 17.28 6.83 5.05
N THR A 162 16.34 7.40 4.31
CA THR A 162 15.06 7.92 4.83
C THR A 162 13.91 7.20 4.14
N ILE A 163 12.98 6.67 4.92
CA ILE A 163 11.79 5.97 4.47
C ILE A 163 10.57 6.70 5.03
N ASP A 164 9.87 7.44 4.17
CA ASP A 164 8.60 8.09 4.51
C ASP A 164 7.45 7.13 4.24
N ILE A 165 6.64 6.84 5.26
CA ILE A 165 5.61 5.82 5.23
C ILE A 165 4.24 6.48 5.35
N ARG A 166 3.28 6.01 4.55
CA ARG A 166 1.87 6.35 4.63
C ARG A 166 1.04 5.07 4.67
N VAL A 167 0.13 4.97 5.62
CA VAL A 167 -0.80 3.84 5.74
C VAL A 167 -2.16 4.27 5.21
N GLY A 168 -2.81 3.39 4.44
CA GLY A 168 -4.15 3.63 3.91
C GLY A 168 -5.18 3.77 5.04
N SER A 169 -6.38 4.23 4.68
CA SER A 169 -7.45 4.51 5.65
C SER A 169 -8.32 3.30 6.01
N ALA A 170 -7.99 2.09 5.57
CA ALA A 170 -8.70 0.88 6.01
C ALA A 170 -8.33 0.57 7.47
N GLU A 171 -9.19 -0.15 8.20
CA GLU A 171 -9.03 -0.39 9.64
C GLU A 171 -7.90 -1.39 9.98
N LEU A 172 -6.67 -1.14 9.55
CA LEU A 172 -5.50 -1.93 9.89
C LEU A 172 -4.27 -1.02 10.01
N SER A 173 -3.66 -1.03 11.19
CA SER A 173 -2.40 -0.32 11.47
C SER A 173 -1.20 -1.12 10.98
N GLY A 174 -0.10 -0.42 10.66
CA GLY A 174 1.14 -1.02 10.18
C GLY A 174 2.35 -0.67 11.04
N SER A 175 3.26 -1.62 11.17
CA SER A 175 4.58 -1.46 11.79
C SER A 175 5.66 -1.84 10.77
N PHE A 176 6.73 -1.06 10.74
CA PHE A 176 7.76 -1.12 9.72
C PHE A 176 9.12 -1.21 10.39
N TYR A 177 9.91 -2.21 10.00
CA TYR A 177 11.17 -2.54 10.66
C TYR A 177 12.27 -2.67 9.61
N LEU A 178 13.38 -1.95 9.81
CA LEU A 178 14.53 -1.98 8.94
C LEU A 178 15.58 -2.94 9.48
N TYR A 179 16.10 -3.83 8.65
CA TYR A 179 17.15 -4.80 8.99
C TYR A 179 18.27 -4.79 7.96
N ASP A 180 19.35 -5.46 8.33
CA ASP A 180 20.37 -5.90 7.40
C ASP A 180 19.81 -6.92 6.39
N SER A 181 20.44 -7.04 5.22
CA SER A 181 20.09 -8.04 4.22
C SER A 181 20.27 -9.47 4.73
N ASP A 182 21.24 -9.69 5.61
CA ASP A 182 21.66 -11.03 6.00
C ASP A 182 20.82 -11.61 7.14
N ILE A 183 19.81 -10.87 7.62
CA ILE A 183 18.93 -11.40 8.65
C ILE A 183 18.08 -12.56 8.10
N GLU A 184 18.15 -13.68 8.81
CA GLU A 184 17.20 -14.77 8.69
C GLU A 184 16.08 -14.51 9.69
N PHE A 185 14.84 -14.42 9.20
CA PHE A 185 13.69 -14.24 10.09
C PHE A 185 13.35 -15.59 10.74
N PRO A 186 13.39 -15.69 12.08
CA PRO A 186 12.94 -16.91 12.75
C PRO A 186 11.48 -17.17 12.40
N THR A 187 11.15 -18.44 12.16
CA THR A 187 9.78 -18.91 11.92
C THR A 187 8.91 -18.85 13.18
N GLU A 188 9.52 -18.68 14.36
CA GLU A 188 8.82 -18.56 15.64
C GLU A 188 8.18 -17.18 15.83
N ARG A 189 6.93 -17.17 16.29
CA ARG A 189 6.11 -15.97 16.47
C ARG A 189 6.73 -15.06 17.55
N GLY A 190 6.76 -13.75 17.30
CA GLY A 190 7.24 -12.75 18.26
C GLY A 190 8.75 -12.48 18.25
N LEU A 191 9.55 -13.29 17.54
CA LEU A 191 11.01 -13.10 17.49
C LEU A 191 11.50 -12.21 16.35
N ARG A 192 10.64 -11.86 15.38
CA ARG A 192 11.02 -10.99 14.24
C ARG A 192 11.41 -9.58 14.66
N TYR A 193 11.00 -9.11 15.84
CA TYR A 193 11.20 -7.71 16.26
C TYR A 193 12.59 -7.42 16.84
N TYR A 194 13.38 -8.45 17.12
CA TYR A 194 14.74 -8.29 17.63
C TYR A 194 15.69 -7.95 16.47
N HIS A 195 16.66 -7.08 16.74
CA HIS A 195 17.74 -6.69 15.80
C HIS A 195 17.36 -5.74 14.64
N SER A 196 16.17 -5.12 14.65
CA SER A 196 15.92 -4.02 13.71
C SER A 196 16.88 -2.85 13.97
N PHE A 197 17.46 -2.30 12.91
CA PHE A 197 18.32 -1.13 12.94
C PHE A 197 17.55 0.13 13.30
N ALA A 198 16.36 0.25 12.75
CA ALA A 198 15.42 1.36 12.97
C ALA A 198 14.01 0.87 12.65
N ASN A 199 12.99 1.54 13.18
CA ASN A 199 11.61 1.15 12.98
C ASN A 199 10.65 2.33 13.10
N ALA A 200 9.43 2.13 12.60
CA ALA A 200 8.27 2.96 12.84
C ALA A 200 7.10 2.02 13.16
N THR A 201 6.68 1.99 14.42
CA THR A 201 5.65 1.04 14.92
C THR A 201 4.31 1.72 15.11
N ASP A 202 3.25 0.92 15.05
CA ASP A 202 1.88 1.31 15.40
C ASP A 202 1.38 2.54 14.62
N ILE A 203 1.78 2.66 13.35
CA ILE A 203 1.29 3.72 12.47
C ILE A 203 -0.21 3.46 12.27
N PRO A 204 -1.09 4.38 12.72
CA PRO A 204 -2.52 4.15 12.65
C PRO A 204 -3.01 4.17 11.21
N SER A 205 -4.22 3.66 10.99
CA SER A 205 -4.96 3.85 9.75
C SER A 205 -5.01 5.32 9.33
N GLY A 206 -4.68 5.62 8.07
CA GLY A 206 -4.55 6.97 7.53
C GLY A 206 -3.34 7.76 8.07
N GLY A 207 -2.50 7.12 8.88
CA GLY A 207 -1.34 7.72 9.52
C GLY A 207 -0.10 7.74 8.64
N THR A 208 0.92 8.43 9.15
CA THR A 208 2.24 8.52 8.52
C THR A 208 3.33 8.20 9.53
N GLY A 209 4.45 7.65 9.07
CA GLY A 209 5.65 7.42 9.88
C GLY A 209 6.91 7.66 9.07
N GLN A 210 8.06 7.68 9.74
CA GLN A 210 9.35 7.86 9.10
C GLN A 210 10.39 6.98 9.78
N ILE A 211 11.26 6.38 8.97
CA ILE A 211 12.47 5.69 9.43
C ILE A 211 13.68 6.43 8.85
N THR A 212 14.65 6.76 9.69
CA THR A 212 15.91 7.39 9.27
C THR A 212 17.07 6.59 9.81
N TYR A 213 17.99 6.16 8.94
CA TYR A 213 19.12 5.34 9.32
C TYR A 213 20.41 5.76 8.60
N PRO A 214 21.45 6.19 9.33
CA PRO A 214 22.77 6.43 8.74
C PRO A 214 23.49 5.11 8.48
N PHE A 215 24.11 5.01 7.30
CA PHE A 215 24.94 3.86 6.92
C PHE A 215 26.25 4.36 6.32
N TYR A 216 27.32 3.57 6.41
CA TYR A 216 28.70 4.05 6.20
C TYR A 216 29.44 3.38 5.04
N ARG A 217 28.80 2.43 4.36
CA ARG A 217 29.35 1.66 3.24
C ARG A 217 28.22 1.16 2.35
N SER A 218 28.54 0.65 1.16
CA SER A 218 27.57 -0.10 0.35
C SER A 218 26.83 -1.14 1.19
N GLN A 219 25.49 -1.07 1.19
CA GLN A 219 24.67 -1.94 2.01
C GLN A 219 23.33 -2.22 1.33
N VAL A 220 22.81 -3.43 1.55
CA VAL A 220 21.45 -3.82 1.21
C VAL A 220 20.66 -3.93 2.52
N PHE A 221 19.44 -3.44 2.51
CA PHE A 221 18.54 -3.47 3.64
C PHE A 221 17.29 -4.29 3.33
N LYS A 222 16.63 -4.79 4.38
CA LYS A 222 15.29 -5.37 4.31
C LYS A 222 14.35 -4.54 5.17
N LEU A 223 13.33 -3.95 4.55
CA LEU A 223 12.21 -3.33 5.24
C LEU A 223 11.09 -4.36 5.37
N VAL A 224 10.81 -4.79 6.60
CA VAL A 224 9.75 -5.74 6.90
C VAL A 224 8.52 -4.98 7.37
N ILE A 225 7.38 -5.33 6.78
CA ILE A 225 6.09 -4.78 7.15
C ILE A 225 5.34 -5.82 7.96
N ALA A 226 4.89 -5.42 9.15
CA ALA A 226 4.06 -6.22 10.03
C ALA A 226 2.73 -5.49 10.26
N SER A 227 1.63 -6.24 10.27
CA SER A 227 0.37 -5.76 10.82
C SER A 227 0.41 -5.81 12.35
N ALA A 228 -0.28 -4.88 13.02
CA ALA A 228 -0.54 -5.03 14.45
C ALA A 228 -1.30 -6.36 14.69
N GLU A 229 -0.86 -7.16 15.67
CA GLU A 229 -1.57 -8.39 16.04
C GLU A 229 -2.97 -8.01 16.53
N ARG A 230 -4.01 -8.48 15.82
CA ARG A 230 -5.38 -8.44 16.33
C ARG A 230 -5.75 -9.79 16.93
N VAL A 231 -6.56 -9.70 17.99
CA VAL A 231 -7.06 -10.86 18.75
C VAL A 231 -8.28 -11.50 18.06
N ASP A 232 -8.95 -10.75 17.18
CA ASP A 232 -10.16 -11.22 16.48
C ASP A 232 -9.85 -11.58 15.00
N ASP A 233 -10.28 -12.77 14.59
CA ASP A 233 -9.94 -13.53 13.38
C ASP A 233 -10.41 -12.94 12.03
N GLU A 234 -10.80 -11.67 11.95
CA GLU A 234 -11.25 -11.10 10.68
C GLU A 234 -10.06 -10.68 9.81
N ALA A 235 -9.83 -11.45 8.74
CA ALA A 235 -8.87 -11.15 7.69
C ALA A 235 -9.03 -9.68 7.24
N SER A 236 -8.03 -8.87 7.55
CA SER A 236 -8.00 -7.44 7.29
C SER A 236 -6.84 -7.11 6.37
N VAL A 237 -7.07 -6.23 5.40
CA VAL A 237 -6.07 -5.75 4.44
C VAL A 237 -6.08 -4.22 4.42
N ASN A 238 -4.91 -3.62 4.33
CA ASN A 238 -4.76 -2.19 4.10
C ASN A 238 -3.57 -1.93 3.17
N ALA A 239 -3.52 -0.75 2.57
CA ALA A 239 -2.42 -0.33 1.73
C ALA A 239 -1.34 0.38 2.55
N PHE A 240 -0.11 0.37 2.04
CA PHE A 240 0.91 1.32 2.45
C PHE A 240 1.66 1.86 1.23
N GLN A 241 2.08 3.12 1.33
CA GLN A 241 3.04 3.74 0.43
C GLN A 241 4.32 4.03 1.21
N ALA A 242 5.47 3.64 0.67
CA ALA A 242 6.78 3.96 1.22
C ALA A 242 7.60 4.72 0.17
N ARG A 243 7.98 5.95 0.47
CA ARG A 243 8.97 6.70 -0.32
C ARG A 243 10.33 6.49 0.33
N ILE A 244 11.22 5.83 -0.40
CA ILE A 244 12.53 5.40 0.08
C ILE A 244 13.57 6.26 -0.62
N SER A 245 14.43 6.91 0.16
CA SER A 245 15.45 7.82 -0.38
C SER A 245 16.77 7.71 0.34
N VAL A 246 17.87 7.98 -0.37
CA VAL A 246 19.21 8.08 0.21
C VAL A 246 19.77 9.47 -0.06
N GLU A 247 20.20 10.14 1.00
CA GLU A 247 21.11 11.29 0.92
C GLU A 247 22.56 10.79 1.00
N PRO A 248 23.38 10.93 -0.06
CA PRO A 248 24.77 10.47 -0.04
C PRO A 248 25.60 11.20 1.01
N ALA A 249 26.55 10.51 1.64
CA ALA A 249 27.55 11.18 2.48
C ALA A 249 28.34 12.20 1.63
N GLU A 250 28.52 13.42 2.14
CA GLU A 250 29.28 14.44 1.42
C GLU A 250 30.69 13.94 1.13
N THR A 251 31.13 14.13 -0.12
CA THR A 251 32.51 13.83 -0.47
C THR A 251 33.36 14.96 0.07
N SER A 252 34.05 14.75 1.19
CA SER A 252 35.15 15.64 1.60
C SER A 252 36.13 15.72 0.42
N ARG A 253 36.22 16.90 -0.21
CA ARG A 253 37.16 17.21 -1.29
C ARG A 253 38.54 17.54 -0.72
#